data_AF-A0A967TDH7-F1
#
_entry.id   AF-A0A967TDH7-F1
#
_cell.length_a   1.000
_cell.length_b   1.000
_cell.length_c   1.000
_cell.angle_alpha   90.00
_cell.angle_beta   90.00
_cell.angle_gamma   90.00
#
_symmetry.space_group_name_H-M   'P 1'
#
loop_
_entity.id
_entity.type
_entity.pdbx_description
1 polymer ?
#
loop_
_entity_poly.entity_id
_entity_poly.type
_entity_poly.pdbx_seq_one_letter_code
_entity_poly.pdbx_strand_id
1 'polypeptide(L)'
;MFGLKGDWSLDVKQRYFTLEDYCGSQPRWCKGCGDHGILTAVHRVCRDSQVRPEKTVAVSGIGCSSRLPHYMKTYGFHGLHGRALPVACGVKSRRPDLDVWVATGDGDCFSIGAAHWVHAMRYNMDLTVLVFDNGIYGLTKKQTSPTTPLEVPTNTHPSGALLPPLNPLTVTLGITNISFVAQIVDWNAQLRHEVIKKAHEHKGTSFVRIIQRCPVYVEAIGKTLQEEPARMQLLTHEKGVQVDDSVKRLFPNQAEHDPSDIKAALAIAADEFVLPLGILYHNPDAPRYDLMSSVGLDMSTDEKLNGLNQALDHFAM
;
A
#
# COMPACT_ATOMS: atom_id res chain seq x y z
N MET A 1 -40.09 39.74 -23.53
CA MET A 1 -39.45 38.45 -23.88
C MET A 1 -38.26 38.30 -22.95
N PHE A 2 -38.44 37.54 -21.87
CA PHE A 2 -37.45 37.38 -20.82
C PHE A 2 -36.23 36.63 -21.38
N GLY A 3 -35.08 37.33 -21.45
CA GLY A 3 -33.80 36.73 -21.82
C GLY A 3 -33.33 35.80 -20.70
N LEU A 4 -33.63 34.51 -20.84
CA LEU A 4 -32.96 33.46 -20.08
C LEU A 4 -31.46 33.53 -20.43
N LYS A 5 -30.65 33.92 -19.44
CA LYS A 5 -29.19 33.80 -19.49
C LYS A 5 -28.83 32.34 -19.78
N GLY A 6 -28.07 32.08 -20.84
CA GLY A 6 -27.68 30.74 -21.32
C GLY A 6 -26.66 30.02 -20.44
N ASP A 7 -26.56 30.39 -19.16
CA ASP A 7 -25.48 30.01 -18.25
C ASP A 7 -25.86 28.77 -17.41
N TRP A 8 -27.12 28.35 -17.45
CA TRP A 8 -27.64 27.17 -16.75
C TRP A 8 -27.60 25.94 -17.67
N SER A 9 -26.39 25.53 -18.05
CA SER A 9 -26.21 24.19 -18.59
C SER A 9 -26.46 23.18 -17.45
N LEU A 10 -27.43 22.28 -17.66
CA LEU A 10 -27.63 21.09 -16.82
C LEU A 10 -26.55 20.02 -17.07
N ASP A 11 -25.62 20.27 -18.00
CA ASP A 11 -24.50 19.37 -18.24
C ASP A 11 -23.52 19.51 -17.08
N VAL A 12 -23.45 18.46 -16.28
CA VAL A 12 -22.41 18.29 -15.28
C VAL A 12 -21.08 18.22 -16.01
N LYS A 13 -20.37 19.34 -16.11
CA LYS A 13 -19.02 19.37 -16.68
C LYS A 13 -18.15 18.36 -15.93
N GLN A 14 -17.47 17.51 -16.69
CA GLN A 14 -16.56 16.53 -16.12
C GLN A 14 -15.49 17.26 -15.30
N ARG A 15 -15.45 17.00 -13.98
CA ARG A 15 -14.47 17.61 -13.08
C ARG A 15 -13.09 17.07 -13.45
N TYR A 16 -12.13 17.99 -13.65
CA TYR A 16 -10.72 17.66 -13.82
C TYR A 16 -9.99 18.01 -12.52
N PHE A 17 -9.24 17.05 -11.99
CA PHE A 17 -8.55 17.18 -10.71
C PHE A 17 -7.06 17.46 -10.91
N THR A 18 -6.54 18.38 -10.13
CA THR A 18 -5.14 18.78 -10.07
C THR A 18 -4.46 18.19 -8.82
N LEU A 19 -3.14 18.38 -8.66
CA LEU A 19 -2.46 17.95 -7.43
C LEU A 19 -3.06 18.60 -6.17
N GLU A 20 -3.45 19.88 -6.26
CA GLU A 20 -3.99 20.64 -5.12
C GLU A 20 -5.31 20.09 -4.60
N ASP A 21 -6.04 19.34 -5.43
CA ASP A 21 -7.28 18.66 -5.03
C ASP A 21 -7.03 17.46 -4.10
N TYR A 22 -5.79 16.94 -4.06
CA TYR A 22 -5.39 15.82 -3.18
C TYR A 22 -4.46 16.25 -2.05
N CYS A 23 -3.79 17.40 -2.16
CA CYS A 23 -2.91 17.93 -1.12
C CYS A 23 -3.70 18.43 0.10
N GLY A 24 -3.58 17.72 1.22
CA GLY A 24 -4.18 18.08 2.50
C GLY A 24 -3.34 19.07 3.33
N SER A 25 -3.30 18.87 4.64
CA SER A 25 -2.52 19.73 5.54
C SER A 25 -1.01 19.61 5.30
N GLN A 26 -0.23 20.59 5.79
CA GLN A 26 1.22 20.58 5.66
C GLN A 26 1.85 19.38 6.41
N PRO A 27 2.63 18.52 5.73
CA PRO A 27 3.30 17.40 6.37
C PRO A 27 4.26 17.83 7.48
N ARG A 28 4.15 17.16 8.64
CA ARG A 28 4.98 17.41 9.84
C ARG A 28 6.08 16.36 10.06
N TRP A 29 6.48 15.65 9.00
CA TRP A 29 7.60 14.72 9.07
C TRP A 29 8.94 15.44 9.11
N CYS A 30 9.98 14.71 9.51
CA CYS A 30 11.33 15.26 9.62
C CYS A 30 11.88 15.61 8.23
N LYS A 31 12.74 16.63 8.15
CA LYS A 31 13.42 16.99 6.90
C LYS A 31 14.22 15.78 6.38
N GLY A 32 13.98 15.40 5.12
CA GLY A 32 14.61 14.23 4.49
C GLY A 32 13.90 12.90 4.75
N CYS A 33 12.77 12.87 5.47
CA CYS A 33 11.98 11.66 5.65
C CYS A 33 11.43 11.15 4.31
N GLY A 34 11.56 9.85 4.05
CA GLY A 34 11.02 9.23 2.83
C GLY A 34 9.51 9.32 2.68
N ASP A 35 8.77 9.48 3.78
CA ASP A 35 7.30 9.64 3.80
C ASP A 35 6.82 10.75 2.86
N HIS A 36 7.58 11.85 2.74
CA HIS A 36 7.25 12.97 1.84
C HIS A 36 7.18 12.55 0.37
N GLY A 37 8.13 11.72 -0.05
CA GLY A 37 8.18 11.25 -1.43
C GLY A 37 7.06 10.25 -1.71
N ILE A 38 6.74 9.38 -0.75
CA ILE A 38 5.63 8.43 -0.86
C ILE A 38 4.30 9.16 -0.98
N LEU A 39 4.05 10.15 -0.10
CA LEU A 39 2.87 11.01 -0.18
C LEU A 39 2.76 11.71 -1.55
N THR A 40 3.86 12.26 -2.05
CA THR A 40 3.89 12.93 -3.36
C THR A 40 3.52 11.96 -4.49
N ALA A 41 3.98 10.70 -4.42
CA ALA A 41 3.63 9.70 -5.41
C ALA A 41 2.14 9.33 -5.36
N VAL A 42 1.56 9.21 -4.15
CA VAL A 42 0.11 8.98 -3.98
C VAL A 42 -0.70 10.14 -4.58
N HIS A 43 -0.36 11.40 -4.26
CA HIS A 43 -1.04 12.57 -4.85
C HIS A 43 -0.99 12.57 -6.37
N ARG A 44 0.18 12.23 -6.95
CA ARG A 44 0.35 12.12 -8.40
C ARG A 44 -0.52 11.01 -8.99
N VAL A 45 -0.52 9.82 -8.39
CA VAL A 45 -1.35 8.71 -8.89
C VAL A 45 -2.84 9.06 -8.82
N CYS A 46 -3.33 9.65 -7.72
CA CYS A 46 -4.73 10.08 -7.64
C CYS A 46 -5.09 11.09 -8.74
N ARG A 47 -4.23 12.08 -9.00
CA ARG A 47 -4.39 13.03 -10.11
C ARG A 47 -4.34 12.33 -11.46
N ASP A 48 -3.33 11.50 -11.73
CA ASP A 48 -3.13 10.91 -13.05
C ASP A 48 -4.26 9.93 -13.40
N SER A 49 -4.78 9.22 -12.40
CA SER A 49 -5.96 8.36 -12.51
C SER A 49 -7.29 9.13 -12.40
N GLN A 50 -7.26 10.46 -12.22
CA GLN A 50 -8.42 11.35 -12.05
C GLN A 50 -9.45 10.81 -11.05
N VAL A 51 -8.96 10.24 -9.93
CA VAL A 51 -9.84 9.64 -8.92
C VAL A 51 -10.61 10.76 -8.23
N ARG A 52 -11.93 10.65 -8.14
CA ARG A 52 -12.74 11.64 -7.42
C ARG A 52 -12.33 11.70 -5.95
N PRO A 53 -11.87 12.84 -5.41
CA PRO A 53 -11.47 12.96 -4.01
C PRO A 53 -12.56 12.52 -3.02
N GLU A 54 -13.83 12.80 -3.33
CA GLU A 54 -14.99 12.37 -2.53
C GLU A 54 -15.29 10.86 -2.58
N LYS A 55 -14.63 10.11 -3.48
CA LYS A 55 -14.68 8.64 -3.57
C LYS A 55 -13.38 7.98 -3.12
N THR A 56 -12.42 8.75 -2.61
CA THR A 56 -11.15 8.24 -2.10
C THR A 56 -11.16 8.24 -0.57
N VAL A 57 -10.70 7.14 0.04
CA VAL A 57 -10.51 7.01 1.48
C VAL A 57 -9.08 6.57 1.78
N ALA A 58 -8.37 7.35 2.60
CA ALA A 58 -7.07 6.98 3.12
C ALA A 58 -7.18 6.45 4.56
N VAL A 59 -6.87 5.19 4.79
CA VAL A 59 -6.94 4.51 6.09
C VAL A 59 -5.53 4.26 6.62
N SER A 60 -5.34 4.41 7.94
CA SER A 60 -4.04 4.18 8.57
C SER A 60 -4.16 3.74 10.02
N GLY A 61 -3.07 3.16 10.54
CA GLY A 61 -2.90 2.77 11.94
C GLY A 61 -2.28 3.88 12.77
N ILE A 62 -1.21 3.59 13.52
CA ILE A 62 -0.46 4.58 14.32
C ILE A 62 1.04 4.49 14.01
N GLY A 63 1.66 5.65 13.75
CA GLY A 63 3.08 5.77 13.42
C GLY A 63 3.38 7.06 12.67
N CYS A 64 4.66 7.28 12.31
CA CYS A 64 5.02 8.39 11.41
C CYS A 64 4.29 8.23 10.06
N SER A 65 4.38 7.04 9.47
CA SER A 65 3.70 6.65 8.23
C SER A 65 2.19 6.87 8.29
N SER A 66 1.56 6.52 9.42
CA SER A 66 0.12 6.60 9.61
C SER A 66 -0.43 8.02 9.69
N ARG A 67 0.42 9.04 9.61
CA ARG A 67 -0.05 10.42 9.44
C ARG A 67 -0.54 10.72 8.02
N LEU A 68 -0.32 9.84 7.05
CA LEU A 68 -0.67 10.05 5.64
C LEU A 68 -2.11 10.56 5.43
N PRO A 69 -3.17 10.03 6.07
CA PRO A 69 -4.53 10.51 5.83
C PRO A 69 -4.74 11.99 6.19
N HIS A 70 -3.95 12.57 7.10
CA HIS A 70 -4.04 14.00 7.44
C HIS A 70 -3.52 14.91 6.32
N TYR A 71 -2.77 14.35 5.37
CA TYR A 71 -2.15 15.05 4.25
C TYR A 71 -2.81 14.71 2.91
N MET A 72 -3.92 13.96 2.95
CA MET A 72 -4.79 13.66 1.83
C MET A 72 -6.06 14.51 1.96
N LYS A 73 -6.38 15.32 0.94
CA LYS A 73 -7.61 16.10 0.87
C LYS A 73 -8.77 15.24 0.36
N THR A 74 -8.99 14.12 1.05
CA THR A 74 -10.00 13.09 0.74
C THR A 74 -10.70 12.68 2.05
N TYR A 75 -11.56 11.68 2.02
CA TYR A 75 -11.95 11.03 3.28
C TYR A 75 -10.73 10.31 3.88
N GLY A 76 -10.65 10.28 5.21
CA GLY A 76 -9.53 9.69 5.91
C GLY A 76 -9.94 9.06 7.24
N PHE A 77 -9.30 7.95 7.61
CA PHE A 77 -9.46 7.28 8.89
C PHE A 77 -8.08 7.02 9.51
N HIS A 78 -7.77 7.70 10.62
CA HIS A 78 -6.58 7.47 11.43
C HIS A 78 -7.00 6.66 12.65
N GLY A 79 -6.81 5.36 12.57
CA GLY A 79 -7.37 4.38 13.51
C GLY A 79 -6.47 4.06 14.68
N LEU A 80 -6.57 2.81 15.15
CA LEU A 80 -5.72 2.26 16.21
C LEU A 80 -4.49 1.57 15.64
N HIS A 81 -3.46 1.42 16.47
CA HIS A 81 -2.20 0.78 16.08
C HIS A 81 -2.44 -0.67 15.61
N GLY A 82 -1.98 -0.97 14.40
CA GLY A 82 -2.16 -2.25 13.71
C GLY A 82 -3.59 -2.58 13.31
N ARG A 83 -4.48 -1.58 13.27
CA ARG A 83 -5.89 -1.76 12.87
C ARG A 83 -6.25 -1.07 11.55
N ALA A 84 -5.25 -0.63 10.77
CA ALA A 84 -5.46 -0.03 9.46
C ALA A 84 -6.20 -0.97 8.50
N LEU A 85 -5.72 -2.22 8.37
CA LEU A 85 -6.27 -3.22 7.47
C LEU A 85 -7.70 -3.68 7.81
N PRO A 86 -8.05 -4.03 9.06
CA PRO A 86 -9.43 -4.42 9.36
C PRO A 86 -10.41 -3.26 9.12
N VAL A 87 -10.02 -2.01 9.41
CA VAL A 87 -10.84 -0.83 9.08
C VAL A 87 -11.00 -0.70 7.57
N ALA A 88 -9.91 -0.80 6.80
CA ALA A 88 -9.96 -0.69 5.35
C ALA A 88 -10.83 -1.78 4.70
N CYS A 89 -10.72 -3.03 5.16
CA CYS A 89 -11.59 -4.13 4.74
C CYS A 89 -13.07 -3.84 5.06
N GLY A 90 -13.37 -3.31 6.24
CA GLY A 90 -14.74 -2.90 6.60
C GLY A 90 -15.30 -1.81 5.69
N VAL A 91 -14.48 -0.78 5.39
CA VAL A 91 -14.84 0.28 4.43
C VAL A 91 -15.14 -0.32 3.06
N LYS A 92 -14.23 -1.12 2.50
CA LYS A 92 -14.39 -1.67 1.15
C LYS A 92 -15.54 -2.66 1.06
N SER A 93 -15.75 -3.48 2.10
CA SER A 93 -16.87 -4.41 2.18
C SER A 93 -18.23 -3.70 2.13
N ARG A 94 -18.38 -2.56 2.84
CA ARG A 94 -19.65 -1.81 2.83
C ARG A 94 -19.80 -0.88 1.63
N ARG A 95 -18.69 -0.38 1.10
CA ARG A 95 -18.61 0.64 0.04
C ARG A 95 -17.61 0.20 -1.04
N PRO A 96 -17.97 -0.81 -1.87
CA PRO A 96 -17.08 -1.33 -2.90
C PRO A 96 -16.72 -0.29 -3.97
N ASP A 97 -17.53 0.77 -4.09
CA ASP A 97 -17.37 1.90 -5.00
C ASP A 97 -16.26 2.90 -4.60
N LEU A 98 -15.71 2.79 -3.39
CA LEU A 98 -14.65 3.68 -2.91
C LEU A 98 -13.26 3.17 -3.32
N ASP A 99 -12.39 4.11 -3.66
CA ASP A 99 -10.95 3.88 -3.81
C ASP A 99 -10.29 3.94 -2.44
N VAL A 100 -9.71 2.83 -1.98
CA VAL A 100 -9.22 2.66 -0.61
C VAL A 100 -7.71 2.50 -0.59
N TRP A 101 -7.06 3.48 0.02
CA TRP A 101 -5.62 3.52 0.24
C TRP A 101 -5.32 3.19 1.69
N VAL A 102 -4.36 2.32 1.94
CA VAL A 102 -3.93 1.95 3.30
C VAL A 102 -2.48 2.34 3.49
N ALA A 103 -2.21 3.16 4.50
CA ALA A 103 -0.86 3.54 4.91
C ALA A 103 -0.53 2.96 6.28
N THR A 104 0.50 2.14 6.36
CA THR A 104 0.93 1.48 7.60
C THR A 104 2.46 1.45 7.68
N GLY A 105 3.01 1.48 8.89
CA GLY A 105 4.46 1.29 9.11
C GLY A 105 4.81 -0.19 9.24
N ASP A 106 6.09 -0.52 9.12
CA ASP A 106 6.63 -1.85 9.43
C ASP A 106 6.16 -2.40 10.78
N GLY A 107 6.27 -1.62 11.85
CA GLY A 107 5.83 -2.06 13.17
C GLY A 107 4.31 -2.11 13.34
N ASP A 108 3.58 -1.18 12.70
CA ASP A 108 2.11 -1.17 12.69
C ASP A 108 1.56 -2.40 11.97
N CYS A 109 2.16 -2.78 10.83
CA CYS A 109 1.71 -3.89 9.99
C CYS A 109 2.22 -5.24 10.46
N PHE A 110 3.52 -5.38 10.71
CA PHE A 110 4.19 -6.67 10.90
C PHE A 110 4.38 -7.07 12.36
N SER A 111 4.08 -6.17 13.31
CA SER A 111 4.05 -6.50 14.74
C SER A 111 2.61 -6.64 15.22
N ILE A 112 2.03 -5.60 15.81
CA ILE A 112 0.69 -5.64 16.39
C ILE A 112 -0.43 -5.85 15.33
N GLY A 113 -0.15 -5.57 14.06
CA GLY A 113 -1.06 -5.79 12.93
C GLY A 113 -0.91 -7.14 12.22
N ALA A 114 0.04 -7.99 12.60
CA ALA A 114 0.49 -9.13 11.78
C ALA A 114 -0.64 -10.09 11.39
N ALA A 115 -1.53 -10.43 12.33
CA ALA A 115 -2.66 -11.30 12.03
C ALA A 115 -3.62 -10.68 10.99
N HIS A 116 -3.87 -9.37 11.09
CA HIS A 116 -4.74 -8.69 10.14
C HIS A 116 -4.09 -8.55 8.76
N TRP A 117 -2.76 -8.37 8.71
CA TRP A 117 -2.00 -8.40 7.47
C TRP A 117 -2.21 -9.72 6.72
N VAL A 118 -2.00 -10.85 7.39
CA VAL A 118 -2.22 -12.17 6.79
C VAL A 118 -3.62 -12.30 6.19
N HIS A 119 -4.65 -11.96 6.96
CA HIS A 119 -6.04 -12.12 6.51
C HIS A 119 -6.46 -11.10 5.44
N ALA A 120 -6.01 -9.84 5.51
CA ALA A 120 -6.35 -8.84 4.50
C ALA A 120 -5.73 -9.15 3.13
N MET A 121 -4.50 -9.68 3.11
CA MET A 121 -3.88 -10.19 1.88
C MET A 121 -4.70 -11.36 1.32
N ARG A 122 -5.04 -12.35 2.16
CA ARG A 122 -5.84 -13.52 1.75
C ARG A 122 -7.24 -13.16 1.24
N TYR A 123 -7.89 -12.14 1.81
CA TYR A 123 -9.19 -11.68 1.33
C TYR A 123 -9.12 -11.01 -0.03
N ASN A 124 -7.96 -10.50 -0.43
CA ASN A 124 -7.73 -9.92 -1.75
C ASN A 124 -8.82 -8.90 -2.16
N MET A 125 -9.28 -8.09 -1.20
CA MET A 125 -10.22 -7.00 -1.51
C MET A 125 -9.49 -5.91 -2.31
N ASP A 126 -10.19 -5.17 -3.15
CA ASP A 126 -9.60 -4.08 -3.95
C ASP A 126 -9.02 -2.93 -3.09
N LEU A 127 -7.78 -3.07 -2.60
CA LEU A 127 -7.12 -2.20 -1.63
C LEU A 127 -5.69 -1.89 -2.11
N THR A 128 -5.27 -0.63 -2.05
CA THR A 128 -3.86 -0.26 -2.26
C THR A 128 -3.15 -0.11 -0.93
N VAL A 129 -2.35 -1.11 -0.53
CA VAL A 129 -1.64 -1.16 0.75
C VAL A 129 -0.18 -0.75 0.56
N LEU A 130 0.20 0.35 1.21
CA LEU A 130 1.56 0.89 1.22
C LEU A 130 2.15 0.70 2.61
N VAL A 131 3.20 -0.12 2.70
CA VAL A 131 3.97 -0.28 3.94
C VAL A 131 5.22 0.58 3.87
N PHE A 132 5.33 1.50 4.82
CA PHE A 132 6.43 2.43 4.98
C PHE A 132 7.44 1.77 5.93
N ASP A 133 8.40 1.05 5.35
CA ASP A 133 9.34 0.23 6.10
C ASP A 133 10.67 0.96 6.28
N ASN A 134 10.85 1.54 7.46
CA ASN A 134 12.10 2.19 7.87
C ASN A 134 12.90 1.36 8.88
N GLY A 135 12.47 0.13 9.16
CA GLY A 135 13.15 -0.76 10.11
C GLY A 135 13.17 -0.26 11.55
N ILE A 136 12.27 0.65 11.96
CA ILE A 136 12.25 1.18 13.33
C ILE A 136 10.90 1.77 13.75
N TYR A 137 10.56 1.70 15.04
CA TYR A 137 9.47 2.52 15.57
C TYR A 137 9.88 4.00 15.70
N GLY A 138 9.73 4.76 14.61
CA GLY A 138 10.15 6.17 14.54
C GLY A 138 9.38 7.09 15.49
N LEU A 139 8.03 7.01 15.51
CA LEU A 139 7.20 7.94 16.28
C LEU A 139 7.42 7.83 17.79
N THR A 140 7.67 6.61 18.27
CA THR A 140 7.95 6.33 19.69
C THR A 140 9.42 6.48 20.04
N LYS A 141 10.25 6.98 19.11
CA LYS A 141 11.67 7.30 19.29
C LYS A 141 12.60 6.07 19.28
N LYS A 142 12.75 5.40 18.14
CA LYS A 142 13.81 4.42 17.84
C LYS A 142 13.77 3.12 18.67
N GLN A 143 12.64 2.43 18.71
CA GLN A 143 12.58 1.04 19.22
C GLN A 143 12.69 0.04 18.06
N THR A 144 13.26 -1.13 18.33
CA THR A 144 13.33 -2.24 17.37
C THR A 144 11.95 -2.59 16.83
N SER A 145 11.82 -2.64 15.50
CA SER A 145 10.66 -3.14 14.77
C SER A 145 10.93 -4.57 14.25
N PRO A 146 9.92 -5.27 13.70
CA PRO A 146 10.14 -6.59 13.09
C PRO A 146 11.13 -6.61 11.92
N THR A 147 11.38 -5.47 11.28
CA THR A 147 12.26 -5.35 10.10
C THR A 147 13.58 -4.64 10.42
N THR A 148 13.86 -4.34 11.69
CA THR A 148 15.16 -3.80 12.10
C THR A 148 16.27 -4.80 11.75
N PRO A 149 17.30 -4.41 10.96
CA PRO A 149 18.39 -5.31 10.64
C PRO A 149 19.15 -5.78 11.89
N LEU A 150 19.73 -6.98 11.80
CA LEU A 150 20.52 -7.57 12.89
C LEU A 150 21.61 -6.59 13.35
N GLU A 151 21.92 -6.61 14.65
CA GLU A 151 22.98 -5.81 15.27
C GLU A 151 22.77 -4.29 15.24
N VAL A 152 21.71 -3.77 14.60
CA VAL A 152 21.41 -2.32 14.62
C VAL A 152 20.96 -1.89 16.02
N PRO A 153 21.69 -0.99 16.70
CA PRO A 153 21.34 -0.56 18.05
C PRO A 153 20.08 0.32 18.09
N THR A 154 19.20 0.04 19.03
CA THR A 154 17.95 0.78 19.27
C THR A 154 17.77 1.10 20.76
N ASN A 155 16.76 1.88 21.11
CA ASN A 155 16.49 2.22 22.52
C ASN A 155 16.03 1.02 23.37
N THR A 156 15.45 -0.01 22.75
CA THR A 156 15.07 -1.25 23.45
C THR A 156 16.14 -2.33 23.36
N HIS A 157 17.00 -2.27 22.34
CA HIS A 157 18.12 -3.18 22.14
C HIS A 157 19.42 -2.38 21.90
N PRO A 158 20.00 -1.79 22.96
CA PRO A 158 21.18 -0.92 22.83
C PRO A 158 22.44 -1.66 22.35
N SER A 159 22.49 -2.99 22.47
CA SER A 159 23.58 -3.82 21.93
C SER A 159 23.32 -4.32 20.50
N GLY A 160 22.22 -3.89 19.86
CA GLY A 160 21.81 -4.36 18.55
C GLY A 160 20.61 -5.31 18.58
N ALA A 161 19.84 -5.33 17.48
CA ALA A 161 18.75 -6.29 17.32
C ALA A 161 19.27 -7.74 17.42
N LEU A 162 18.58 -8.55 18.22
CA LEU A 162 19.00 -9.91 18.58
C LEU A 162 18.52 -10.98 17.60
N LEU A 163 17.43 -10.72 16.89
CA LEU A 163 16.82 -11.65 15.95
C LEU A 163 17.04 -11.14 14.52
N PRO A 164 17.21 -12.04 13.54
CA PRO A 164 17.16 -11.67 12.13
C PRO A 164 15.84 -10.95 11.81
N PRO A 165 15.87 -9.93 10.93
CA PRO A 165 14.66 -9.22 10.55
C PRO A 165 13.67 -10.17 9.86
N LEU A 166 12.38 -10.00 10.16
CA LEU A 166 11.32 -10.61 9.39
C LEU A 166 11.44 -10.15 7.93
N ASN A 167 11.38 -11.09 6.99
CA ASN A 167 11.28 -10.77 5.56
C ASN A 167 9.81 -10.66 5.15
N PRO A 168 9.24 -9.46 4.94
CA PRO A 168 7.82 -9.35 4.68
C PRO A 168 7.42 -9.87 3.30
N LEU A 169 8.36 -9.97 2.36
CA LEU A 169 8.08 -10.46 1.00
C LEU A 169 7.82 -11.96 1.01
N THR A 170 8.70 -12.75 1.64
CA THR A 170 8.51 -14.21 1.72
C THR A 170 7.26 -14.57 2.50
N VAL A 171 6.97 -13.85 3.59
CA VAL A 171 5.73 -14.02 4.34
C VAL A 171 4.52 -13.70 3.47
N THR A 172 4.52 -12.56 2.74
CA THR A 172 3.38 -12.17 1.89
C THR A 172 3.16 -13.18 0.77
N LEU A 173 4.22 -13.55 0.05
CA LEU A 173 4.15 -14.50 -1.07
C LEU A 173 3.74 -15.91 -0.62
N GLY A 174 3.97 -16.26 0.66
CA GLY A 174 3.50 -17.51 1.26
C GLY A 174 2.02 -17.51 1.66
N ILE A 175 1.33 -16.37 1.63
CA ILE A 175 -0.10 -16.30 1.93
C ILE A 175 -0.91 -16.80 0.73
N THR A 176 -1.93 -17.62 0.98
CA THR A 176 -2.84 -18.07 -0.07
C THR A 176 -3.70 -16.92 -0.62
N ASN A 177 -4.02 -16.97 -1.91
CA ASN A 177 -4.85 -15.97 -2.60
C ASN A 177 -4.25 -14.55 -2.68
N ILE A 178 -2.94 -14.41 -2.53
CA ILE A 178 -2.28 -13.15 -2.88
C ILE A 178 -2.35 -12.89 -4.39
N SER A 179 -2.34 -11.62 -4.76
CA SER A 179 -2.63 -11.17 -6.12
C SER A 179 -1.66 -10.11 -6.61
N PHE A 180 -1.06 -9.31 -5.72
CA PHE A 180 -0.08 -8.31 -6.11
C PHE A 180 0.92 -8.04 -4.96
N VAL A 181 2.21 -8.22 -5.24
CA VAL A 181 3.32 -7.99 -4.30
C VAL A 181 4.42 -7.21 -5.00
N ALA A 182 4.83 -6.08 -4.43
CA ALA A 182 5.92 -5.26 -4.94
C ALA A 182 6.81 -4.72 -3.83
N GLN A 183 8.06 -4.41 -4.17
CA GLN A 183 9.00 -3.73 -3.29
C GLN A 183 9.69 -2.59 -4.03
N ILE A 184 9.85 -1.45 -3.37
CA ILE A 184 10.52 -0.26 -3.92
C ILE A 184 11.29 0.50 -2.84
N VAL A 185 12.07 1.48 -3.26
CA VAL A 185 12.79 2.44 -2.40
C VAL A 185 12.17 3.85 -2.51
N ASP A 186 12.23 4.64 -1.43
CA ASP A 186 11.66 5.99 -1.43
C ASP A 186 12.50 7.03 -2.20
N TRP A 187 13.75 6.78 -2.54
CA TRP A 187 14.61 7.77 -3.19
C TRP A 187 14.58 7.73 -4.73
N ASN A 188 13.97 6.72 -5.35
CA ASN A 188 13.76 6.70 -6.80
C ASN A 188 12.32 7.12 -7.13
N ALA A 189 12.14 8.38 -7.53
CA ALA A 189 10.81 8.97 -7.70
C ALA A 189 10.00 8.35 -8.85
N GLN A 190 10.66 8.00 -9.96
CA GLN A 190 9.99 7.42 -11.13
C GLN A 190 9.56 5.98 -10.86
N LEU A 191 10.49 5.13 -10.41
CA LEU A 191 10.17 3.73 -10.07
C LEU A 191 9.05 3.67 -9.03
N ARG A 192 9.11 4.51 -7.99
CA ARG A 192 8.06 4.59 -6.98
C ARG A 192 6.71 4.97 -7.57
N HIS A 193 6.67 5.98 -8.44
CA HIS A 193 5.41 6.42 -9.05
C HIS A 193 4.80 5.31 -9.90
N GLU A 194 5.59 4.68 -10.78
CA GLU A 194 5.10 3.64 -11.68
C GLU A 194 4.63 2.38 -10.94
N VAL A 195 5.34 1.94 -9.89
CA VAL A 195 4.90 0.80 -9.06
C VAL A 195 3.63 1.12 -8.29
N ILE A 196 3.53 2.31 -7.66
CA ILE A 196 2.31 2.69 -6.93
C ILE A 196 1.13 2.86 -7.89
N LYS A 197 1.37 3.37 -9.10
CA LYS A 197 0.34 3.43 -10.15
C LYS A 197 -0.16 2.05 -10.53
N LYS A 198 0.74 1.09 -10.77
CA LYS A 198 0.36 -0.31 -11.06
C LYS A 198 -0.38 -0.97 -9.90
N ALA A 199 0.04 -0.69 -8.67
CA ALA A 199 -0.66 -1.16 -7.47
C ALA A 199 -2.09 -0.61 -7.39
N HIS A 200 -2.31 0.66 -7.77
CA HIS A 200 -3.64 1.28 -7.81
C HIS A 200 -4.53 0.75 -8.95
N GLU A 201 -3.94 0.45 -10.11
CA GLU A 201 -4.65 -0.11 -11.27
C GLU A 201 -5.14 -1.54 -11.00
N HIS A 202 -4.40 -2.31 -10.21
CA HIS A 202 -4.71 -3.70 -9.90
C HIS A 202 -6.05 -3.84 -9.15
N LYS A 203 -6.82 -4.88 -9.52
CA LYS A 203 -8.13 -5.18 -8.95
C LYS A 203 -8.02 -6.32 -7.94
N GLY A 204 -7.60 -5.96 -6.74
CA GLY A 204 -7.30 -6.86 -5.63
C GLY A 204 -6.48 -6.14 -4.58
N THR A 205 -5.97 -6.86 -3.58
CA THR A 205 -5.11 -6.27 -2.56
C THR A 205 -3.69 -6.12 -3.13
N SER A 206 -3.29 -4.88 -3.43
CA SER A 206 -1.92 -4.56 -3.79
C SER A 206 -1.07 -4.29 -2.56
N PHE A 207 -0.08 -5.16 -2.32
CA PHE A 207 0.91 -4.96 -1.26
C PHE A 207 2.20 -4.36 -1.82
N VAL A 208 2.52 -3.14 -1.41
CA VAL A 208 3.77 -2.46 -1.78
C VAL A 208 4.60 -2.19 -0.53
N ARG A 209 5.70 -2.92 -0.38
CA ARG A 209 6.72 -2.63 0.64
C ARG A 209 7.62 -1.52 0.13
N ILE A 210 7.68 -0.41 0.85
CA ILE A 210 8.52 0.74 0.49
C ILE A 210 9.61 0.87 1.53
N ILE A 211 10.85 0.57 1.12
CA ILE A 211 12.04 0.84 1.94
C ILE A 211 12.18 2.35 2.07
N GLN A 212 11.95 2.84 3.28
CA GLN A 212 11.71 4.24 3.59
C GLN A 212 12.80 4.79 4.49
N ARG A 213 13.51 5.83 4.05
CA ARG A 213 14.57 6.47 4.85
C ARG A 213 14.01 7.23 6.05
N CYS A 214 14.52 6.90 7.24
CA CYS A 214 14.28 7.64 8.48
C CYS A 214 15.57 8.38 8.91
N PRO A 215 15.73 9.66 8.56
CA PRO A 215 16.99 10.40 8.74
C PRO A 215 17.32 10.70 10.20
N VAL A 216 16.34 10.65 11.10
CA VAL A 216 16.56 11.00 12.52
C VAL A 216 17.14 9.85 13.32
N TYR A 217 16.74 8.61 13.03
CA TYR A 217 17.04 7.48 13.91
C TYR A 217 17.93 6.41 13.29
N VAL A 218 17.83 6.21 11.97
CA VAL A 218 18.50 5.14 11.23
C VAL A 218 19.01 5.63 9.88
N GLU A 219 19.62 6.82 9.86
CA GLU A 219 20.16 7.45 8.64
C GLU A 219 21.16 6.54 7.91
N ALA A 220 22.02 5.86 8.68
CA ALA A 220 23.05 4.97 8.14
C ALA A 220 22.48 3.86 7.24
N ILE A 221 21.36 3.24 7.64
CA ILE A 221 20.72 2.17 6.85
C ILE A 221 20.38 2.67 5.44
N GLY A 222 19.76 3.86 5.37
CA GLY A 222 19.39 4.48 4.09
C GLY A 222 20.61 4.86 3.24
N LYS A 223 21.64 5.43 3.86
CA LYS A 223 22.88 5.83 3.18
C LYS A 223 23.63 4.63 2.61
N THR A 224 23.82 3.58 3.40
CA THR A 224 24.50 2.36 2.96
C THR A 224 23.81 1.76 1.73
N LEU A 225 22.46 1.67 1.74
CA LEU A 225 21.74 1.21 0.56
C LEU A 225 21.98 2.12 -0.66
N GLN A 226 21.93 3.45 -0.48
CA GLN A 226 22.19 4.39 -1.57
C GLN A 226 23.61 4.31 -2.13
N GLU A 227 24.59 3.99 -1.30
CA GLU A 227 26.02 3.83 -1.68
C GLU A 227 26.31 2.47 -2.31
N GLU A 228 25.44 1.47 -2.12
CA GLU A 228 25.57 0.10 -2.61
C GLU A 228 24.48 -0.28 -3.64
N PRO A 229 24.35 0.44 -4.79
CA PRO A 229 23.29 0.17 -5.77
C PRO A 229 23.34 -1.23 -6.38
N ALA A 230 24.48 -1.93 -6.33
CA ALA A 230 24.61 -3.32 -6.76
C ALA A 230 23.78 -4.31 -5.92
N ARG A 231 23.46 -3.96 -4.66
CA ARG A 231 22.57 -4.76 -3.82
C ARG A 231 21.11 -4.61 -4.23
N MET A 232 20.74 -3.56 -4.94
CA MET A 232 19.38 -3.37 -5.43
C MET A 232 19.22 -4.03 -6.79
N GLN A 233 18.41 -5.09 -6.85
CA GLN A 233 18.12 -5.80 -8.09
C GLN A 233 16.83 -5.28 -8.70
N LEU A 234 16.93 -4.56 -9.82
CA LEU A 234 15.76 -4.10 -10.56
C LEU A 234 15.15 -5.25 -11.37
N LEU A 235 13.90 -5.60 -11.08
CA LEU A 235 13.15 -6.61 -11.82
C LEU A 235 12.56 -6.00 -13.09
N THR A 236 12.87 -6.59 -14.23
CA THR A 236 12.41 -6.14 -15.55
C THR A 236 11.58 -7.20 -16.23
N HIS A 237 10.42 -6.84 -16.78
CA HIS A 237 9.57 -7.73 -17.57
C HIS A 237 8.48 -6.93 -18.28
N GLU A 238 7.95 -7.42 -19.40
CA GLU A 238 6.86 -6.74 -20.14
C GLU A 238 5.59 -6.56 -19.28
N LYS A 239 5.23 -7.57 -18.47
CA LYS A 239 4.10 -7.54 -17.52
C LYS A 239 4.44 -6.82 -16.20
N GLY A 240 5.68 -6.38 -16.04
CA GLY A 240 6.17 -5.66 -14.87
C GLY A 240 5.98 -4.15 -15.00
N VAL A 241 6.88 -3.40 -14.37
CA VAL A 241 6.91 -1.94 -14.49
C VAL A 241 7.94 -1.53 -15.54
N GLN A 242 7.51 -0.64 -16.45
CA GLN A 242 8.41 -0.03 -17.42
C GLN A 242 9.00 1.25 -16.81
N VAL A 243 10.32 1.33 -16.79
CA VAL A 243 11.06 2.52 -16.35
C VAL A 243 12.01 2.97 -17.44
N ASP A 244 12.27 4.28 -17.48
CA ASP A 244 13.20 4.87 -18.45
C ASP A 244 14.63 4.33 -18.27
N ASP A 245 15.42 4.38 -19.34
CA ASP A 245 16.82 3.96 -19.31
C ASP A 245 17.66 4.75 -18.29
N SER A 246 17.25 5.98 -17.96
CA SER A 246 17.88 6.78 -16.91
C SER A 246 17.76 6.11 -15.53
N VAL A 247 16.62 5.47 -15.25
CA VAL A 247 16.39 4.71 -14.00
C VAL A 247 17.15 3.40 -14.04
N LYS A 248 17.12 2.66 -15.16
CA LYS A 248 17.86 1.40 -15.30
C LYS A 248 19.35 1.58 -15.02
N ARG A 249 19.94 2.69 -15.48
CA ARG A 249 21.37 3.00 -15.22
C ARG A 249 21.71 3.21 -13.75
N LEU A 250 20.74 3.55 -12.90
CA LEU A 250 20.95 3.68 -11.45
C LEU A 250 21.04 2.31 -10.74
N PHE A 251 20.58 1.25 -11.38
CA PHE A 251 20.55 -0.10 -10.84
C PHE A 251 21.39 -1.03 -11.73
N PRO A 252 22.68 -1.22 -11.41
CA PRO A 252 23.56 -2.06 -12.22
C PRO A 252 23.20 -3.55 -12.14
N ASN A 253 22.53 -3.97 -11.06
CA ASN A 253 21.99 -5.32 -10.91
C ASN A 253 20.54 -5.33 -11.42
N GLN A 254 20.29 -6.07 -12.50
CA GLN A 254 18.98 -6.22 -13.13
C GLN A 254 18.72 -7.70 -13.40
N ALA A 255 17.47 -8.11 -13.26
CA ALA A 255 17.04 -9.47 -13.53
C ALA A 255 15.72 -9.48 -14.29
N GLU A 256 15.64 -10.33 -15.32
CA GLU A 256 14.38 -10.60 -16.00
C GLU A 256 13.52 -11.54 -15.12
N HIS A 257 12.28 -11.14 -14.85
CA HIS A 257 11.39 -11.89 -13.96
C HIS A 257 9.91 -11.76 -14.35
N ASP A 258 9.26 -12.86 -14.74
CA ASP A 258 7.81 -12.86 -15.01
C ASP A 258 7.03 -12.75 -13.68
N PRO A 259 6.29 -11.65 -13.43
CA PRO A 259 5.54 -11.47 -12.18
C PRO A 259 4.35 -12.44 -12.05
N SER A 260 4.02 -13.25 -13.05
CA SER A 260 3.02 -14.31 -12.90
C SER A 260 3.58 -15.59 -12.26
N ASP A 261 4.90 -15.74 -12.17
CA ASP A 261 5.55 -16.90 -11.53
C ASP A 261 5.77 -16.67 -10.03
N ILE A 262 4.86 -17.21 -9.22
CA ILE A 262 4.95 -17.13 -7.75
C ILE A 262 6.17 -17.86 -7.18
N LYS A 263 6.66 -18.93 -7.82
CA LYS A 263 7.80 -19.71 -7.33
C LYS A 263 9.09 -18.94 -7.54
N ALA A 264 9.26 -18.35 -8.73
CA ALA A 264 10.37 -17.45 -9.01
C ALA A 264 10.32 -16.22 -8.09
N ALA A 265 9.13 -15.63 -7.89
CA ALA A 265 8.94 -14.51 -6.96
C ALA A 265 9.40 -14.85 -5.53
N LEU A 266 9.05 -16.05 -5.03
CA LEU A 266 9.45 -16.51 -3.70
C LEU A 266 10.96 -16.74 -3.61
N ALA A 267 11.60 -17.29 -4.65
CA ALA A 267 13.04 -17.48 -4.69
C ALA A 267 13.79 -16.13 -4.68
N ILE A 268 13.35 -15.17 -5.49
CA ILE A 268 13.87 -13.79 -5.50
C ILE A 268 13.68 -13.12 -4.14
N ALA A 269 12.51 -13.28 -3.52
CA ALA A 269 12.22 -12.70 -2.22
C ALA A 269 13.06 -13.30 -1.08
N ALA A 270 13.48 -14.55 -1.21
CA ALA A 270 14.27 -15.27 -0.21
C ALA A 270 15.78 -14.99 -0.30
N ASP A 271 16.25 -14.30 -1.35
CA ASP A 271 17.65 -13.90 -1.46
C ASP A 271 17.97 -12.81 -0.42
N GLU A 272 18.93 -13.10 0.46
CA GLU A 272 19.35 -12.19 1.54
C GLU A 272 20.43 -11.18 1.09
N PHE A 273 21.05 -11.41 -0.07
CA PHE A 273 22.15 -10.58 -0.57
C PHE A 273 21.66 -9.42 -1.44
N VAL A 274 20.53 -9.61 -2.13
CA VAL A 274 19.92 -8.60 -2.98
C VAL A 274 18.57 -8.12 -2.47
N LEU A 275 18.26 -6.87 -2.78
CA LEU A 275 17.00 -6.22 -2.48
C LEU A 275 16.23 -6.10 -3.81
N PRO A 276 15.23 -6.96 -4.05
CA PRO A 276 14.47 -6.90 -5.30
C PRO A 276 13.62 -5.62 -5.34
N LEU A 277 13.60 -4.97 -6.50
CA LEU A 277 12.87 -3.74 -6.77
C LEU A 277 11.94 -3.91 -7.97
N GLY A 278 10.68 -3.57 -7.80
CA GLY A 278 9.64 -3.71 -8.81
C GLY A 278 8.49 -4.58 -8.34
N ILE A 279 7.75 -5.16 -9.29
CA ILE A 279 6.66 -6.09 -9.03
C ILE A 279 7.26 -7.49 -8.95
N LEU A 280 7.11 -8.13 -7.79
CA LEU A 280 7.53 -9.52 -7.58
C LEU A 280 6.43 -10.48 -8.03
N TYR A 281 5.17 -10.15 -7.76
CA TYR A 281 4.05 -11.01 -8.15
C TYR A 281 2.85 -10.19 -8.57
N HIS A 282 2.16 -10.65 -9.61
CA HIS A 282 0.91 -10.10 -10.11
C HIS A 282 0.02 -11.19 -10.73
N ASN A 283 -1.15 -11.40 -10.15
CA ASN A 283 -2.21 -12.28 -10.61
C ASN A 283 -3.55 -11.52 -10.55
N PRO A 284 -4.03 -10.97 -11.68
CA PRO A 284 -5.28 -10.22 -11.73
C PRO A 284 -6.53 -11.11 -11.61
N ASP A 285 -6.39 -12.43 -11.76
CA ASP A 285 -7.50 -13.40 -11.76
C ASP A 285 -7.79 -13.97 -10.36
N ALA A 286 -7.01 -13.58 -9.34
CA ALA A 286 -7.20 -14.04 -7.98
C ALA A 286 -8.58 -13.60 -7.43
N PRO A 287 -9.36 -14.49 -6.79
CA PRO A 287 -10.68 -14.16 -6.30
C PRO A 287 -10.63 -13.05 -5.25
N ARG A 288 -11.60 -12.14 -5.31
CA ARG A 288 -11.73 -11.02 -4.38
C ARG A 288 -12.91 -11.19 -3.44
N TYR A 289 -12.67 -11.07 -2.15
CA TYR A 289 -13.71 -11.23 -1.15
C TYR A 289 -14.71 -10.05 -1.14
N ASP A 290 -14.31 -8.85 -1.56
CA ASP A 290 -15.21 -7.70 -1.55
C ASP A 290 -16.41 -7.91 -2.49
N LEU A 291 -16.21 -8.58 -3.64
CA LEU A 291 -17.27 -8.94 -4.58
C LEU A 291 -18.32 -9.89 -3.97
N MET A 292 -17.90 -10.76 -3.05
CA MET A 292 -18.81 -11.67 -2.33
C MET A 292 -19.48 -10.94 -1.16
N SER A 293 -18.71 -10.15 -0.40
CA SER A 293 -19.22 -9.45 0.78
C SER A 293 -20.19 -8.30 0.43
N SER A 294 -20.14 -7.80 -0.80
CA SER A 294 -21.04 -6.76 -1.30
C SER A 294 -22.33 -7.29 -1.93
N VAL A 295 -22.52 -8.61 -2.01
CA VAL A 295 -23.76 -9.18 -2.54
C VAL A 295 -24.93 -8.79 -1.63
N GLY A 296 -26.01 -8.28 -2.23
CA GLY A 296 -27.21 -7.90 -1.51
C GLY A 296 -27.15 -6.55 -0.77
N LEU A 297 -26.13 -5.71 -1.02
CA LEU A 297 -26.09 -4.36 -0.44
C LEU A 297 -27.27 -3.50 -0.89
N ASP A 298 -27.75 -3.69 -2.12
CA ASP A 298 -28.86 -2.96 -2.73
C ASP A 298 -30.23 -3.61 -2.46
N MET A 299 -30.27 -4.79 -1.84
CA MET A 299 -31.53 -5.43 -1.45
C MET A 299 -32.23 -4.64 -0.35
N SER A 300 -33.55 -4.52 -0.49
CA SER A 300 -34.45 -3.99 0.52
C SER A 300 -34.46 -4.83 1.79
N THR A 301 -34.96 -4.26 2.88
CA THR A 301 -35.12 -4.97 4.16
C THR A 301 -36.03 -6.19 4.02
N ASP A 302 -37.12 -6.07 3.27
CA ASP A 302 -38.09 -7.16 3.09
C ASP A 302 -37.50 -8.32 2.29
N GLU A 303 -36.72 -8.04 1.24
CA GLU A 303 -36.00 -9.07 0.49
C GLU A 303 -34.99 -9.81 1.37
N LYS A 304 -34.28 -9.10 2.24
CA LYS A 304 -33.32 -9.70 3.19
C LYS A 304 -34.03 -10.58 4.22
N LEU A 305 -35.16 -10.12 4.77
CA LEU A 305 -35.96 -10.90 5.73
C LEU A 305 -36.53 -12.16 5.09
N ASN A 306 -37.08 -12.05 3.88
CA ASN A 306 -37.62 -13.19 3.14
C ASN A 306 -36.52 -14.23 2.83
N GLY A 307 -35.35 -13.78 2.37
CA GLY A 307 -34.21 -14.67 2.11
C GLY A 307 -33.69 -15.35 3.38
N LEU A 308 -33.62 -14.63 4.50
CA LEU A 308 -33.22 -15.20 5.79
C LEU A 308 -34.21 -16.26 6.27
N ASN A 309 -35.51 -15.95 6.24
CA ASN A 309 -36.55 -16.90 6.62
C ASN A 309 -36.48 -18.17 5.75
N GLN A 310 -36.36 -18.02 4.43
CA GLN A 310 -36.22 -19.16 3.52
C GLN A 310 -34.98 -20.03 3.84
N ALA A 311 -33.85 -19.40 4.19
CA ALA A 311 -32.65 -20.12 4.59
C ALA A 311 -32.82 -20.85 5.93
N LEU A 312 -33.49 -20.22 6.91
CA LEU A 312 -33.77 -20.83 8.21
C LEU A 312 -34.76 -22.00 8.09
N ASP A 313 -35.79 -21.87 7.27
CA ASP A 313 -36.79 -22.92 7.01
C ASP A 313 -36.13 -24.18 6.41
N HIS A 314 -35.05 -24.03 5.64
CA HIS A 314 -34.28 -25.16 5.12
C HIS A 314 -33.61 -26.01 6.21
N PHE A 315 -33.24 -25.39 7.35
CA PHE A 315 -32.64 -26.09 8.50
C PHE A 315 -33.68 -26.58 9.53
N ALA A 316 -34.96 -26.23 9.35
CA ALA A 316 -36.04 -26.64 10.24
C ALA A 316 -36.69 -27.98 9.84
N MET A 317 -36.29 -28.57 8.72
CA MET A 317 -36.68 -29.91 8.24
C MET A 317 -35.58 -30.93 8.52
#